data_AF-A0A0P9XDE6-F1
#
_entry.id   AF-A0A0P9XDE6-F1
#
_cell.length_a   1.000
_cell.length_b   1.000
_cell.length_c   1.000
_cell.angle_alpha   90.00
_cell.angle_beta   90.00
_cell.angle_gamma   90.00
#
_symmetry.space_group_name_H-M   'P 1'
#
loop_
_entity.id
_entity.type
_entity.pdbx_description
1 polymer ?
#
loop_
_entity_poly.entity_id
_entity_poly.type
_entity_poly.pdbx_seq_one_letter_code
_entity_poly.pdbx_strand_id
1 'polypeptide(L)'
;PFCLAVLMLEVWNVSSEYEALRQTAREKNDLRAIGGIGGAYLDLAIALEALAVKLAGQRSSLSIARKTLFNISSKKAATFFGETLAKKLTEKVAGRIIGIFFSGGILSVVNAIDAWHAWQWNDQALYGYLLISIGGLAGSLGTLFGAAATLLNLTVLGWAALLLIGVGVGVVILLSSTPLESWLANGPFGESHSIDRYLQEPSEAFYRLTSLLAGISISIEKKPVYEPQAAFYPRTEIPHAIRSADTIIRLQSRLPGLIGSLENLSIHAVCKLCRITERANNQGVPYRAGIEIADRSEAPKAQRLHLDALELFFATPASQASPTGSSRHYYQWAVRAQFILTRGGEQRYFPAPPIKDPTQYSQDWATANFNKINQPFWADEEAHKASSND
;
A
#
# COMPACT_ATOMS: atom_id res chain seq x y z
N PRO A 1 11.20 24.89 6.10
CA PRO A 1 10.83 24.15 4.87
C PRO A 1 11.40 22.73 4.79
N PHE A 2 12.72 22.52 4.58
CA PHE A 2 13.29 21.19 4.29
C PHE A 2 13.01 20.10 5.35
N CYS A 3 13.29 20.34 6.64
CA CYS A 3 13.03 19.33 7.69
C CYS A 3 11.54 18.97 7.85
N LEU A 4 10.64 19.89 7.51
CA LEU A 4 9.20 19.63 7.54
C LEU A 4 8.78 18.74 6.37
N ALA A 5 9.33 18.99 5.17
CA ALA A 5 9.09 18.15 4.00
C ALA A 5 9.61 16.72 4.20
N VAL A 6 10.81 16.57 4.77
CA VAL A 6 11.35 15.25 5.14
C VAL A 6 10.44 14.55 6.14
N LEU A 7 9.97 15.26 7.19
CA LEU A 7 9.03 14.68 8.15
C LEU A 7 7.73 14.20 7.48
N MET A 8 7.16 15.00 6.58
CA MET A 8 5.95 14.60 5.84
C MET A 8 6.19 13.36 4.99
N LEU A 9 7.35 13.26 4.34
CA LEU A 9 7.75 12.08 3.58
C LEU A 9 7.89 10.85 4.48
N GLU A 10 8.51 10.96 5.65
CA GLU A 10 8.66 9.82 6.58
C GLU A 10 7.32 9.38 7.19
N VAL A 11 6.40 10.31 7.46
CA VAL A 11 5.04 9.97 7.89
C VAL A 11 4.30 9.19 6.79
N TRP A 12 4.44 9.63 5.54
CA TRP A 12 3.87 8.90 4.41
C TRP A 12 4.52 7.52 4.23
N ASN A 13 5.85 7.42 4.38
CA ASN A 13 6.59 6.16 4.30
C ASN A 13 6.11 5.14 5.36
N VAL A 14 5.96 5.57 6.62
CA VAL A 14 5.41 4.72 7.70
C VAL A 14 3.98 4.27 7.37
N SER A 15 3.12 5.15 6.86
CA SER A 15 1.76 4.78 6.44
C SER A 15 1.79 3.72 5.34
N SER A 16 2.61 3.95 4.32
CA SER A 16 2.75 3.05 3.17
C SER A 16 3.27 1.67 3.57
N GLU A 17 4.33 1.59 4.38
CA GLU A 17 4.87 0.32 4.87
C GLU A 17 3.87 -0.40 5.80
N TYR A 18 3.09 0.34 6.59
CA TYR A 18 2.06 -0.24 7.46
C TYR A 18 0.90 -0.84 6.64
N GLU A 19 0.41 -0.13 5.64
CA GLU A 19 -0.64 -0.59 4.72
C GLU A 19 -0.18 -1.81 3.91
N ALA A 20 1.07 -1.80 3.43
CA ALA A 20 1.66 -2.89 2.66
C ALA A 20 2.20 -4.06 3.51
N LEU A 21 2.26 -3.94 4.84
CA LEU A 21 2.96 -4.87 5.73
C LEU A 21 2.52 -6.32 5.51
N ARG A 22 1.20 -6.55 5.50
CA ARG A 22 0.64 -7.90 5.37
C ARG A 22 0.81 -8.48 3.97
N GLN A 23 0.78 -7.65 2.94
CA GLN A 23 1.01 -8.09 1.57
C GLN A 23 2.49 -8.46 1.40
N THR A 24 3.39 -7.59 1.86
CA THR A 24 4.84 -7.83 1.87
C THR A 24 5.21 -9.10 2.64
N ALA A 25 4.57 -9.35 3.78
CA ALA A 25 4.75 -10.57 4.56
C ALA A 25 4.40 -11.84 3.75
N ARG A 26 3.32 -11.80 2.96
CA ARG A 26 2.88 -12.94 2.14
C ARG A 26 3.73 -13.12 0.88
N GLU A 27 4.09 -12.02 0.22
CA GLU A 27 4.83 -12.07 -1.05
C GLU A 27 6.33 -12.34 -0.84
N LYS A 28 6.94 -11.74 0.20
CA LYS A 28 8.40 -11.72 0.40
C LYS A 28 8.84 -12.48 1.63
N ASN A 29 8.28 -12.16 2.80
CA ASN A 29 8.34 -12.84 4.10
C ASN A 29 8.17 -11.84 5.26
N ASP A 30 7.97 -12.35 6.48
CA ASP A 30 7.83 -11.55 7.70
C ASP A 30 9.07 -10.72 8.03
N LEU A 31 10.28 -11.24 7.78
CA LEU A 31 11.53 -10.53 8.10
C LEU A 31 11.67 -9.23 7.28
N ARG A 32 11.34 -9.28 6.00
CA ARG A 32 11.34 -8.11 5.11
C ARG A 32 10.25 -7.12 5.51
N ALA A 33 9.06 -7.61 5.86
CA ALA A 33 7.95 -6.77 6.30
C ALA A 33 8.29 -6.02 7.61
N ILE A 34 8.81 -6.74 8.61
CA ILE A 34 9.23 -6.17 9.90
C ILE A 34 10.42 -5.21 9.72
N GLY A 35 11.38 -5.56 8.86
CA GLY A 35 12.51 -4.70 8.53
C GLY A 35 12.09 -3.37 7.89
N GLY A 36 11.14 -3.40 6.97
CA GLY A 36 10.59 -2.22 6.30
C GLY A 36 9.93 -1.25 7.27
N ILE A 37 8.96 -1.74 8.05
CA ILE A 37 8.25 -0.90 9.04
C ILE A 37 9.19 -0.41 10.15
N GLY A 38 10.12 -1.25 10.62
CA GLY A 38 11.12 -0.86 11.61
C GLY A 38 12.06 0.24 11.11
N GLY A 39 12.50 0.14 9.85
CA GLY A 39 13.28 1.18 9.17
C GLY A 39 12.51 2.50 9.07
N ALA A 40 11.27 2.46 8.58
CA ALA A 40 10.44 3.65 8.44
C ALA A 40 10.19 4.38 9.77
N TYR A 41 9.95 3.65 10.87
CA TYR A 41 9.85 4.26 12.20
C TYR A 41 11.15 4.89 12.69
N LEU A 42 12.29 4.25 12.40
CA LEU A 42 13.60 4.79 12.76
C LEU A 42 13.87 6.09 11.98
N ASP A 43 13.57 6.13 10.68
CA ASP A 43 13.71 7.32 9.84
C ASP A 43 12.81 8.46 10.32
N LEU A 44 11.55 8.16 10.66
CA LEU A 44 10.62 9.12 11.26
C LEU A 44 11.17 9.71 12.57
N ALA A 45 11.74 8.88 13.44
CA ALA A 45 12.34 9.33 14.68
C ALA A 45 13.55 10.27 14.44
N ILE A 46 14.39 9.96 13.45
CA ILE A 46 15.52 10.80 13.04
C ILE A 46 15.03 12.14 12.46
N ALA A 47 13.99 12.13 11.62
CA ALA A 47 13.40 13.33 11.04
C ALA A 47 12.77 14.25 12.11
N LEU A 48 12.07 13.66 13.09
CA LEU A 48 11.51 14.38 14.23
C LEU A 48 12.62 15.05 15.07
N GLU A 49 13.71 14.34 15.37
CA GLU A 49 14.87 14.91 16.05
C GLU A 49 15.44 16.11 15.28
N ALA A 50 15.63 15.95 13.98
CA ALA A 50 16.20 17.00 13.13
C ALA A 50 15.32 18.25 13.10
N LEU A 51 13.98 18.09 13.05
CA LEU A 51 13.04 19.20 13.10
C LEU A 51 13.03 19.86 14.49
N ALA A 52 12.98 19.07 15.57
CA ALA A 52 12.95 19.57 16.94
C ALA A 52 14.18 20.44 17.24
N VAL A 53 15.37 20.02 16.82
CA VAL A 53 16.60 20.82 16.98
C VAL A 53 16.56 22.11 16.16
N LYS A 54 16.00 22.07 14.95
CA LYS A 54 15.88 23.25 14.10
C LYS A 54 14.92 24.30 14.69
N LEU A 55 13.85 23.85 15.36
CA LEU A 55 12.85 24.74 15.97
C LEU A 55 13.28 25.28 17.34
N ALA A 56 13.87 24.44 18.19
CA ALA A 56 14.20 24.81 19.57
C ALA A 56 15.59 25.46 19.74
N GLY A 57 16.38 25.53 18.66
CA GLY A 57 17.78 25.96 18.71
C GLY A 57 18.67 25.01 19.51
N GLN A 58 19.99 25.26 19.50
CA GLN A 58 21.01 24.39 20.13
C GLN A 58 20.85 24.15 21.65
N ARG A 59 19.91 24.83 22.34
CA ARG A 59 19.72 24.76 23.80
C ARG A 59 18.62 23.79 24.27
N SER A 60 17.98 23.04 23.37
CA SER A 60 16.88 22.16 23.78
C SER A 60 17.35 20.91 24.52
N SER A 61 16.61 20.52 25.55
CA SER A 61 16.75 19.25 26.29
C SER A 61 16.47 18.01 25.42
N LEU A 62 16.02 18.19 24.17
CA LEU A 62 15.81 17.12 23.18
C LEU A 62 17.09 16.77 22.41
N SER A 63 18.22 17.44 22.69
CA SER A 63 19.54 17.13 22.14
C SER A 63 20.19 15.84 22.68
N ILE A 64 19.45 15.01 23.42
CA ILE A 64 19.93 13.74 24.01
C ILE A 64 20.57 12.84 22.96
N ALA A 65 19.99 12.77 21.75
CA ALA A 65 20.55 12.00 20.63
C ALA A 65 21.90 12.56 20.11
N ARG A 66 22.23 13.83 20.38
CA ARG A 66 23.50 14.46 20.00
C ARG A 66 24.56 14.42 21.11
N LYS A 67 24.19 13.96 22.31
CA LYS A 67 25.16 13.70 23.37
C LYS A 67 26.10 12.60 22.90
N THR A 68 27.39 12.83 23.03
CA THR A 68 28.41 11.81 22.76
C THR A 68 28.19 10.66 23.74
N LEU A 69 27.92 9.48 23.21
CA LEU A 69 27.71 8.26 23.99
C LEU A 69 29.04 7.57 24.29
N PHE A 70 29.93 7.54 23.30
CA PHE A 70 31.27 7.01 23.46
C PHE A 70 32.25 7.66 22.48
N ASN A 71 33.54 7.61 22.82
CA ASN A 71 34.62 8.06 21.97
C ASN A 71 35.37 6.84 21.42
N ILE A 72 35.65 6.85 20.12
CA ILE A 72 36.48 5.84 19.49
C ILE A 72 37.95 6.24 19.68
N SER A 73 38.75 5.35 20.26
CA SER A 73 40.18 5.57 20.41
C SER A 73 40.88 5.46 19.05
N SER A 74 41.55 6.54 18.63
CA SER A 74 42.34 6.59 17.40
C SER A 74 43.38 5.47 17.30
N LYS A 75 44.01 5.08 18.43
CA LYS A 75 44.99 3.98 18.49
C LYS A 75 44.35 2.61 18.20
N LYS A 76 43.17 2.35 18.77
CA LYS A 76 42.41 1.11 18.50
C LYS A 76 41.87 1.10 17.07
N ALA A 77 41.36 2.24 16.58
CA ALA A 77 40.89 2.38 15.22
C ALA A 77 42.02 2.17 14.19
N ALA A 78 43.21 2.71 14.42
CA ALA A 78 44.38 2.53 13.55
C ALA A 78 44.85 1.07 13.50
N THR A 79 44.71 0.33 14.61
CA THR A 79 45.05 -1.09 14.65
C THR A 79 44.10 -1.94 13.79
N PHE A 80 42.82 -1.56 13.72
CA PHE A 80 41.80 -2.34 13.01
C PHE A 80 41.59 -1.90 11.55
N PHE A 81 41.55 -0.59 11.29
CA PHE A 81 41.26 -0.02 9.98
C PHE A 81 42.51 0.52 9.25
N GLY A 82 43.68 0.51 9.90
CA GLY A 82 44.87 1.20 9.42
C GLY A 82 44.84 2.71 9.69
N GLU A 83 46.02 3.35 9.65
CA GLU A 83 46.17 4.76 10.03
C GLU A 83 45.35 5.71 9.14
N THR A 84 45.24 5.40 7.84
CA THR A 84 44.60 6.29 6.86
C THR A 84 43.08 6.36 7.03
N LEU A 85 42.42 5.22 7.32
CA LEU A 85 40.98 5.20 7.61
C LEU A 85 40.68 5.70 9.02
N ALA A 86 41.52 5.36 10.00
CA ALA A 86 41.34 5.80 11.38
C ALA A 86 41.31 7.32 11.52
N LYS A 87 42.11 8.05 10.72
CA LYS A 87 42.08 9.53 10.66
C LYS A 87 40.78 10.11 10.12
N LYS A 88 40.04 9.35 9.31
CA LYS A 88 38.75 9.78 8.72
C LYS A 88 37.54 9.32 9.54
N LEU A 89 37.77 8.50 10.56
CA LEU A 89 36.72 7.93 11.39
C LEU A 89 36.15 9.00 12.35
N THR A 90 34.85 8.98 12.55
CA THR A 90 34.18 9.87 13.50
C THR A 90 34.55 9.50 14.94
N GLU A 91 35.38 10.33 15.58
CA GLU A 91 35.89 10.05 16.94
C GLU A 91 34.82 10.10 18.02
N LYS A 92 33.86 11.05 17.89
CA LYS A 92 32.78 11.25 18.86
C LYS A 92 31.48 10.66 18.32
N VAL A 93 31.07 9.51 18.85
CA VAL A 93 29.85 8.85 18.42
C VAL A 93 28.69 9.32 19.28
N ALA A 94 27.76 10.03 18.66
CA ALA A 94 26.49 10.42 19.26
C ALA A 94 25.38 9.41 18.89
N GLY A 95 24.31 9.35 19.69
CA GLY A 95 23.15 8.50 19.41
C GLY A 95 22.55 8.70 18.01
N ARG A 96 22.63 9.92 17.48
CA ARG A 96 22.19 10.26 16.11
C ARG A 96 23.02 9.57 15.04
N ILE A 97 24.35 9.49 15.22
CA ILE A 97 25.23 8.79 14.25
C ILE A 97 24.89 7.30 14.25
N ILE A 98 24.64 6.73 15.43
CA ILE A 98 24.20 5.34 15.58
C ILE A 98 22.86 5.13 14.85
N GLY A 99 21.88 6.02 15.07
CA GLY A 99 20.58 5.96 14.41
C GLY A 99 20.68 5.99 12.88
N ILE A 100 21.43 6.94 12.32
CA ILE A 100 21.60 7.06 10.86
C ILE A 100 22.38 5.85 10.30
N PHE A 101 23.39 5.38 11.01
CA PHE A 101 24.15 4.19 10.61
C PHE A 101 23.24 2.95 10.51
N PHE A 102 22.40 2.71 11.52
CA PHE A 102 21.45 1.60 11.51
C PHE A 102 20.33 1.79 10.50
N SER A 103 19.82 3.01 10.32
CA SER A 103 18.82 3.32 9.29
C SER A 103 19.33 2.96 7.89
N GLY A 104 20.51 3.45 7.49
CA GLY A 104 21.10 3.09 6.20
C GLY A 104 21.45 1.60 6.07
N GLY A 105 21.76 0.94 7.19
CA GLY A 105 22.01 -0.51 7.24
C GLY A 105 20.73 -1.32 7.04
N ILE A 106 19.64 -0.92 7.70
CA ILE A 106 18.31 -1.51 7.51
C ILE A 106 17.87 -1.32 6.07
N LEU A 107 17.97 -0.09 5.52
CA LEU A 107 17.67 0.20 4.12
C LEU A 107 18.46 -0.73 3.19
N SER A 108 19.75 -0.92 3.46
CA SER A 108 20.59 -1.81 2.67
C SER A 108 20.11 -3.26 2.69
N VAL A 109 19.88 -3.81 3.88
CA VAL A 109 19.47 -5.21 4.06
C VAL A 109 18.10 -5.46 3.45
N VAL A 110 17.14 -4.57 3.71
CA VAL A 110 15.78 -4.61 3.16
C VAL A 110 15.81 -4.65 1.62
N ASN A 111 16.59 -3.76 1.00
CA ASN A 111 16.68 -3.71 -0.45
C ASN A 111 17.52 -4.86 -1.03
N ALA A 112 18.45 -5.44 -0.27
CA ALA A 112 19.14 -6.67 -0.69
C ALA A 112 18.17 -7.87 -0.71
N ILE A 113 17.23 -7.94 0.24
CA ILE A 113 16.16 -8.94 0.22
C ILE A 113 15.21 -8.70 -0.96
N ASP A 114 14.84 -7.44 -1.22
CA ASP A 114 14.00 -7.09 -2.38
C ASP A 114 14.69 -7.41 -3.71
N ALA A 115 16.00 -7.15 -3.82
CA ALA A 115 16.82 -7.55 -4.95
C ALA A 115 16.79 -9.07 -5.14
N TRP A 116 17.08 -9.83 -4.08
CA TRP A 116 17.02 -11.29 -4.13
C TRP A 116 15.64 -11.81 -4.57
N HIS A 117 14.56 -11.22 -4.05
CA HIS A 117 13.20 -11.58 -4.44
C HIS A 117 12.91 -11.25 -5.91
N ALA A 118 13.30 -10.05 -6.37
CA ALA A 118 13.17 -9.65 -7.76
C ALA A 118 13.93 -10.60 -8.70
N TRP A 119 15.14 -11.01 -8.33
CA TRP A 119 15.91 -12.01 -9.08
C TRP A 119 15.17 -13.33 -9.21
N GLN A 120 14.58 -13.84 -8.12
CA GLN A 120 13.82 -15.10 -8.15
C GLN A 120 12.54 -15.01 -9.00
N TRP A 121 12.00 -13.81 -9.20
CA TRP A 121 10.83 -13.55 -10.06
C TRP A 121 11.19 -13.16 -11.50
N ASN A 122 12.47 -13.24 -11.88
CA ASN A 122 13.00 -12.75 -13.16
C ASN A 122 12.61 -11.27 -13.43
N ASP A 123 12.58 -10.46 -12.39
CA ASP A 123 12.16 -9.06 -12.41
C ASP A 123 13.37 -8.14 -12.51
N GLN A 124 13.40 -7.29 -13.55
CA GLN A 124 14.53 -6.41 -13.85
C GLN A 124 14.70 -5.28 -12.81
N ALA A 125 13.71 -5.08 -11.94
CA ALA A 125 13.83 -4.21 -10.76
C ALA A 125 14.97 -4.60 -9.81
N LEU A 126 15.51 -5.83 -9.91
CA LEU A 126 16.70 -6.30 -9.18
C LEU A 126 17.82 -5.24 -9.15
N TYR A 127 18.17 -4.67 -10.31
CA TYR A 127 19.27 -3.71 -10.40
C TYR A 127 18.98 -2.43 -9.62
N GLY A 128 17.73 -1.97 -9.63
CA GLY A 128 17.31 -0.81 -8.85
C GLY A 128 17.42 -1.05 -7.36
N TYR A 129 16.95 -2.20 -6.87
CA TYR A 129 17.09 -2.59 -5.47
C TYR A 129 18.55 -2.76 -5.03
N LEU A 130 19.42 -3.31 -5.88
CA LEU A 130 20.85 -3.37 -5.60
C LEU A 130 21.48 -1.97 -5.47
N LEU A 131 21.10 -1.02 -6.34
CA LEU A 131 21.58 0.36 -6.25
C LEU A 131 21.14 1.03 -4.94
N ILE A 132 19.86 0.87 -4.55
CA ILE A 132 19.36 1.38 -3.26
C ILE A 132 20.12 0.72 -2.10
N SER A 133 20.38 -0.59 -2.19
CA SER A 133 21.09 -1.32 -1.15
C SER A 133 22.52 -0.81 -0.95
N ILE A 134 23.27 -0.62 -2.05
CA ILE A 134 24.61 -0.04 -2.02
C ILE A 134 24.56 1.42 -1.55
N GLY A 135 23.54 2.18 -1.94
CA GLY A 135 23.29 3.54 -1.47
C GLY A 135 23.09 3.60 0.05
N GLY A 136 22.33 2.67 0.62
CA GLY A 136 22.17 2.51 2.07
C GLY A 136 23.50 2.28 2.79
N LEU A 137 24.34 1.35 2.29
CA LEU A 137 25.68 1.13 2.83
C LEU A 137 26.57 2.36 2.72
N ALA A 138 26.58 3.02 1.57
CA ALA A 138 27.34 4.25 1.36
C ALA A 138 26.90 5.35 2.34
N GLY A 139 25.59 5.47 2.61
CA GLY A 139 25.03 6.40 3.59
C GLY A 139 25.51 6.08 5.01
N SER A 140 25.36 4.84 5.45
CA SER A 140 25.84 4.36 6.75
C SER A 140 27.33 4.59 6.94
N LEU A 141 28.16 4.16 5.99
CA LEU A 141 29.61 4.36 6.02
C LEU A 141 29.97 5.84 5.96
N GLY A 142 29.23 6.65 5.19
CA GLY A 142 29.41 8.09 5.12
C GLY A 142 29.23 8.79 6.47
N THR A 143 28.43 8.25 7.37
CA THR A 143 28.31 8.77 8.75
C THR A 143 29.45 8.33 9.68
N LEU A 144 29.98 7.12 9.50
CA LEU A 144 31.11 6.62 10.27
C LEU A 144 32.42 7.28 9.87
N PHE A 145 32.59 7.62 8.60
CA PHE A 145 33.77 8.30 8.06
C PHE A 145 33.52 9.79 7.82
N GLY A 146 32.76 10.42 8.73
CA GLY A 146 32.27 11.80 8.62
C GLY A 146 33.34 12.88 8.64
N ALA A 147 34.60 12.55 8.97
CA ALA A 147 35.74 13.48 8.87
C ALA A 147 36.32 13.57 7.43
N ALA A 148 35.73 12.85 6.47
CA ALA A 148 36.04 12.98 5.06
C ALA A 148 35.51 14.31 4.46
N ALA A 149 36.06 14.71 3.30
CA ALA A 149 35.69 15.95 2.62
C ALA A 149 34.17 16.10 2.47
N THR A 150 33.68 17.29 2.81
CA THR A 150 32.27 17.66 2.67
C THR A 150 32.07 18.51 1.43
N LEU A 151 31.03 18.21 0.67
CA LEU A 151 30.52 19.02 -0.43
C LEU A 151 29.11 19.45 -0.05
N LEU A 152 28.83 20.75 0.01
CA LEU A 152 27.52 21.29 0.41
C LEU A 152 27.00 20.71 1.75
N ASN A 153 27.87 20.59 2.76
CA ASN A 153 27.58 20.03 4.09
C ASN A 153 27.18 18.53 4.12
N LEU A 154 27.36 17.80 3.03
CA LEU A 154 27.24 16.34 2.96
C LEU A 154 28.61 15.72 2.68
N THR A 155 28.88 14.53 3.21
CA THR A 155 30.10 13.79 2.85
C THR A 155 30.02 13.33 1.40
N VAL A 156 31.16 13.10 0.74
CA VAL A 156 31.19 12.51 -0.62
C VAL A 156 30.39 11.21 -0.69
N LEU A 157 30.49 10.36 0.35
CA LEU A 157 29.69 9.16 0.48
C LEU A 157 28.19 9.44 0.69
N GLY A 158 27.84 10.53 1.38
CA GLY A 158 26.45 10.99 1.50
C GLY A 158 25.86 11.39 0.14
N TRP A 159 26.63 12.06 -0.72
CA TRP A 159 26.20 12.36 -2.09
C TRP A 159 26.08 11.09 -2.95
N ALA A 160 27.05 10.19 -2.85
CA ALA A 160 26.99 8.90 -3.53
C ALA A 160 25.74 8.11 -3.10
N ALA A 161 25.43 8.09 -1.80
CA ALA A 161 24.23 7.46 -1.27
C ALA A 161 22.95 8.05 -1.89
N LEU A 162 22.80 9.38 -1.89
CA LEU A 162 21.64 10.05 -2.47
C LEU A 162 21.48 9.75 -3.97
N LEU A 163 22.57 9.78 -4.73
CA LEU A 163 22.54 9.48 -6.16
C LEU A 163 22.15 8.01 -6.41
N LEU A 164 22.78 7.07 -5.70
CA LEU A 164 22.50 5.64 -5.84
C LEU A 164 21.05 5.30 -5.46
N ILE A 165 20.53 5.88 -4.37
CA ILE A 165 19.14 5.69 -3.96
C ILE A 165 18.19 6.30 -5.00
N GLY A 166 18.44 7.54 -5.44
CA GLY A 166 17.58 8.23 -6.42
C GLY A 166 17.53 7.51 -7.77
N VAL A 167 18.69 7.12 -8.30
CA VAL A 167 18.77 6.33 -9.55
C VAL A 167 18.15 4.95 -9.33
N GLY A 168 18.44 4.30 -8.21
CA GLY A 168 17.88 2.99 -7.88
C GLY A 168 16.36 2.98 -7.83
N VAL A 169 15.73 3.97 -7.17
CA VAL A 169 14.27 4.15 -7.17
C VAL A 169 13.74 4.36 -8.60
N GLY A 170 14.40 5.20 -9.40
CA GLY A 170 14.03 5.41 -10.81
C GLY A 170 14.08 4.11 -11.62
N VAL A 171 15.13 3.30 -11.43
CA VAL A 171 15.28 1.99 -12.08
C VAL A 171 14.20 1.01 -11.62
N VAL A 172 13.88 0.95 -10.32
CA VAL A 172 12.77 0.10 -9.83
C VAL A 172 11.47 0.50 -10.51
N ILE A 173 11.13 1.78 -10.56
CA ILE A 173 9.88 2.25 -11.18
C ILE A 173 9.80 1.90 -12.67
N LEU A 174 10.91 2.05 -13.40
CA LEU A 174 10.94 1.85 -14.85
C LEU A 174 11.02 0.37 -15.27
N LEU A 175 11.64 -0.48 -14.45
CA LEU A 175 11.94 -1.87 -14.80
C LEU A 175 11.14 -2.90 -13.98
N SER A 176 10.27 -2.45 -13.07
CA SER A 176 9.37 -3.37 -12.35
C SER A 176 8.43 -4.06 -13.33
N SER A 177 8.43 -5.38 -13.27
CA SER A 177 7.58 -6.20 -14.12
C SER A 177 6.10 -6.01 -13.74
N THR A 178 5.25 -5.89 -14.75
CA THR A 178 3.80 -5.90 -14.56
C THR A 178 3.33 -7.27 -14.06
N PRO A 179 2.11 -7.39 -13.48
CA PRO A 179 1.57 -8.69 -13.08
C PRO A 179 1.49 -9.69 -14.24
N LEU A 180 1.18 -9.22 -15.46
CA LEU A 180 1.12 -10.06 -16.65
C LEU A 180 2.52 -10.54 -17.08
N GLU A 181 3.52 -9.65 -17.08
CA GLU A 181 4.91 -10.03 -17.37
C GLU A 181 5.44 -11.04 -16.34
N SER A 182 5.15 -10.81 -15.05
CA SER A 182 5.51 -11.75 -13.99
C SER A 182 4.86 -13.12 -14.21
N TRP A 183 3.58 -13.15 -14.62
CA TRP A 183 2.89 -14.39 -14.97
C TRP A 183 3.47 -15.05 -16.22
N LEU A 184 3.85 -14.29 -17.25
CA LEU A 184 4.44 -14.84 -18.47
C LEU A 184 5.82 -15.44 -18.22
N ALA A 185 6.65 -14.76 -17.42
CA ALA A 185 8.01 -15.19 -17.12
C ALA A 185 8.08 -16.41 -16.19
N ASN A 186 7.11 -16.56 -15.28
CA ASN A 186 7.11 -17.58 -14.21
C ASN A 186 5.89 -18.51 -14.27
N GLY A 187 5.07 -18.42 -15.32
CA GLY A 187 3.91 -19.27 -15.53
C GLY A 187 4.28 -20.63 -16.12
N PRO A 188 3.30 -21.38 -16.66
CA PRO A 188 3.50 -22.76 -17.10
C PRO A 188 4.41 -22.91 -18.33
N PHE A 189 4.78 -21.80 -18.97
CA PHE A 189 5.70 -21.73 -20.11
C PHE A 189 7.02 -21.03 -19.76
N GLY A 190 7.17 -20.56 -18.52
CA GLY A 190 8.28 -19.76 -18.04
C GLY A 190 9.39 -20.60 -17.39
N GLU A 191 10.36 -19.91 -16.80
CA GLU A 191 11.40 -20.56 -16.02
C GLU A 191 10.88 -20.91 -14.62
N SER A 192 11.03 -22.17 -14.22
CA SER A 192 10.58 -22.62 -12.91
C SER A 192 11.57 -22.25 -11.82
N HIS A 193 11.12 -21.50 -10.83
CA HIS A 193 11.84 -21.30 -9.57
C HIS A 193 11.10 -22.04 -8.43
N SER A 194 11.68 -22.02 -7.22
CA SER A 194 11.04 -22.68 -6.07
C SER A 194 9.83 -21.90 -5.53
N ILE A 195 9.79 -20.59 -5.79
CA ILE A 195 8.83 -19.65 -5.18
C ILE A 195 7.52 -19.52 -5.97
N ASP A 196 7.54 -19.84 -7.26
CA ASP A 196 6.45 -19.77 -8.23
C ASP A 196 5.87 -21.16 -8.55
N ARG A 197 6.15 -22.17 -7.73
CA ARG A 197 5.73 -23.56 -8.00
C ARG A 197 4.23 -23.71 -8.28
N TYR A 198 3.40 -22.88 -7.64
CA TYR A 198 1.95 -22.86 -7.88
C TYR A 198 1.55 -22.26 -9.25
N LEU A 199 2.38 -21.39 -9.84
CA LEU A 199 2.18 -20.87 -11.19
C LEU A 199 2.66 -21.83 -12.28
N GLN A 200 3.41 -22.88 -11.92
CA GLN A 200 3.76 -23.97 -12.83
C GLN A 200 2.61 -24.96 -13.00
N GLU A 201 1.67 -25.01 -12.05
CA GLU A 201 0.45 -25.83 -12.18
C GLU A 201 -0.50 -25.18 -13.21
N PRO A 202 -0.82 -25.84 -14.34
CA PRO A 202 -1.57 -25.19 -15.42
C PRO A 202 -2.95 -24.68 -15.02
N SER A 203 -3.64 -25.37 -14.10
CA SER A 203 -4.95 -25.00 -13.60
C SER A 203 -4.91 -23.73 -12.74
N GLU A 204 -3.97 -23.66 -11.80
CA GLU A 204 -3.77 -22.50 -10.93
C GLU A 204 -3.25 -21.30 -11.73
N ALA A 205 -2.29 -21.52 -12.62
CA ALA A 205 -1.79 -20.47 -13.51
C ALA A 205 -2.89 -19.87 -14.39
N PHE A 206 -3.71 -20.71 -15.00
CA PHE A 206 -4.84 -20.27 -15.81
C PHE A 206 -5.87 -19.50 -14.98
N TYR A 207 -6.15 -19.94 -13.75
CA TYR A 207 -7.02 -19.24 -12.82
C TYR A 207 -6.46 -17.84 -12.46
N ARG A 208 -5.17 -17.74 -12.15
CA ARG A 208 -4.50 -16.46 -11.85
C ARG A 208 -4.54 -15.51 -13.05
N LEU A 209 -4.26 -16.01 -14.26
CA LEU A 209 -4.38 -15.24 -15.49
C LEU A 209 -5.82 -14.76 -15.72
N THR A 210 -6.79 -15.66 -15.57
CA THR A 210 -8.21 -15.31 -15.73
C THR A 210 -8.59 -14.21 -14.76
N SER A 211 -8.10 -14.25 -13.51
CA SER A 211 -8.35 -13.18 -12.54
C SER A 211 -7.70 -11.85 -12.93
N LEU A 212 -6.47 -11.87 -13.44
CA LEU A 212 -5.81 -10.65 -13.93
C LEU A 212 -6.61 -10.01 -15.06
N LEU A 213 -7.05 -10.83 -16.03
CA LEU A 213 -7.84 -10.37 -17.18
C LEU A 213 -9.25 -9.96 -16.77
N ALA A 214 -9.84 -10.63 -15.77
CA ALA A 214 -11.14 -10.29 -15.23
C ALA A 214 -11.18 -8.86 -14.70
N GLY A 215 -10.06 -8.35 -14.18
CA GLY A 215 -9.91 -6.94 -13.78
C GLY A 215 -11.11 -6.44 -12.97
N ILE A 216 -11.47 -7.17 -11.92
CA ILE A 216 -12.66 -6.88 -11.12
C ILE A 216 -12.57 -5.46 -10.57
N SER A 217 -13.60 -4.66 -10.78
CA SER A 217 -13.66 -3.29 -10.29
C SER A 217 -14.99 -2.96 -9.64
N ILE A 218 -14.94 -2.02 -8.70
CA ILE A 218 -16.09 -1.51 -7.96
C ILE A 218 -16.18 0.00 -8.26
N SER A 219 -17.33 0.44 -8.77
CA SER A 219 -17.68 1.86 -8.86
C SER A 219 -18.85 2.18 -7.94
N ILE A 220 -18.79 3.35 -7.30
CA ILE A 220 -19.86 3.85 -6.44
C ILE A 220 -20.23 5.23 -6.98
N GLU A 221 -21.37 5.29 -7.66
CA GLU A 221 -21.81 6.45 -8.42
C GLU A 221 -23.13 6.99 -7.85
N LYS A 222 -23.27 8.31 -7.83
CA LYS A 222 -24.59 8.92 -7.61
C LYS A 222 -25.39 8.83 -8.88
N LYS A 223 -26.65 8.43 -8.77
CA LYS A 223 -27.56 8.38 -9.89
C LYS A 223 -27.96 9.80 -10.30
N PRO A 224 -27.72 10.23 -11.56
CA PRO A 224 -28.06 11.59 -11.99
C PRO A 224 -29.57 11.84 -12.06
N VAL A 225 -30.37 10.80 -12.35
CA VAL A 225 -31.84 10.86 -12.38
C VAL A 225 -32.39 10.08 -11.18
N TYR A 226 -32.45 10.77 -10.04
CA TYR A 226 -33.02 10.29 -8.79
C TYR A 226 -34.38 10.96 -8.54
N GLU A 227 -35.41 10.15 -8.29
CA GLU A 227 -36.76 10.63 -8.03
C GLU A 227 -37.18 10.27 -6.59
N PRO A 228 -36.95 11.16 -5.60
CA PRO A 228 -37.19 10.86 -4.18
C PRO A 228 -38.67 10.58 -3.86
N GLN A 229 -39.59 11.08 -4.69
CA GLN A 229 -41.04 10.89 -4.56
C GLN A 229 -41.62 10.04 -5.70
N ALA A 230 -40.81 9.15 -6.30
CA ALA A 230 -41.31 8.25 -7.32
C ALA A 230 -42.52 7.47 -6.78
N ALA A 231 -43.68 7.61 -7.43
CA ALA A 231 -44.83 6.78 -7.10
C ALA A 231 -44.74 5.43 -7.83
N PHE A 232 -45.31 4.39 -7.21
CA PHE A 232 -45.39 3.07 -7.81
C PHE A 232 -46.39 3.09 -8.97
N TYR A 233 -45.87 3.10 -10.20
CA TYR A 233 -46.67 3.02 -11.42
C TYR A 233 -46.28 1.76 -12.20
N PRO A 234 -47.20 0.79 -12.38
CA PRO A 234 -46.89 -0.48 -13.06
C PRO A 234 -46.50 -0.34 -14.53
N ARG A 235 -46.80 0.80 -15.17
CA ARG A 235 -46.59 1.05 -16.61
C ARG A 235 -45.30 1.81 -16.95
N THR A 236 -44.44 2.11 -15.98
CA THR A 236 -43.19 2.83 -16.25
C THR A 236 -42.08 1.87 -16.66
N GLU A 237 -41.30 2.23 -17.68
CA GLU A 237 -40.19 1.42 -18.21
C GLU A 237 -39.14 1.07 -17.15
N ILE A 238 -38.90 1.97 -16.20
CA ILE A 238 -37.94 1.76 -15.10
C ILE A 238 -38.70 1.47 -13.80
N PRO A 239 -38.43 0.34 -13.13
CA PRO A 239 -39.05 -0.01 -11.85
C PRO A 239 -38.88 1.05 -10.76
N HIS A 240 -39.90 1.20 -9.92
CA HIS A 240 -39.90 2.13 -8.77
C HIS A 240 -38.67 1.97 -7.86
N ALA A 241 -38.24 0.72 -7.59
CA ALA A 241 -37.09 0.44 -6.73
C ALA A 241 -35.77 1.01 -7.30
N ILE A 242 -35.63 1.10 -8.63
CA ILE A 242 -34.49 1.71 -9.30
C ILE A 242 -34.63 3.25 -9.35
N ARG A 243 -35.85 3.77 -9.49
CA ARG A 243 -36.13 5.22 -9.52
C ARG A 243 -35.92 5.90 -8.16
N SER A 244 -36.27 5.19 -7.08
CA SER A 244 -36.14 5.64 -5.68
C SER A 244 -34.77 5.35 -5.04
N ALA A 245 -33.78 4.97 -5.84
CA ALA A 245 -32.40 4.78 -5.43
C ALA A 245 -31.54 5.94 -5.95
N ASP A 246 -30.73 6.53 -5.09
CA ASP A 246 -29.85 7.67 -5.39
C ASP A 246 -28.39 7.27 -5.62
N THR A 247 -28.03 6.03 -5.27
CA THR A 247 -26.68 5.49 -5.41
C THR A 247 -26.70 4.16 -6.16
N ILE A 248 -25.73 4.02 -7.07
CA ILE A 248 -25.47 2.81 -7.85
C ILE A 248 -24.09 2.29 -7.44
N ILE A 249 -24.05 1.07 -6.95
CA ILE A 249 -22.81 0.33 -6.74
C ILE A 249 -22.69 -0.65 -7.90
N ARG A 250 -21.66 -0.49 -8.73
CA ARG A 250 -21.44 -1.33 -9.91
C ARG A 250 -20.25 -2.24 -9.66
N LEU A 251 -20.48 -3.54 -9.73
CA LEU A 251 -19.46 -4.58 -9.67
C LEU A 251 -19.19 -5.03 -11.10
N GLN A 252 -17.98 -4.79 -11.61
CA GLN A 252 -17.65 -4.97 -13.02
C GLN A 252 -16.53 -5.99 -13.22
N SER A 253 -16.53 -6.60 -14.40
CA SER A 253 -15.40 -7.38 -14.92
C SER A 253 -15.07 -6.95 -16.34
N ARG A 254 -13.78 -6.88 -16.65
CA ARG A 254 -13.27 -6.64 -18.01
C ARG A 254 -13.39 -7.86 -18.92
N LEU A 255 -13.68 -9.05 -18.38
CA LEU A 255 -13.96 -10.24 -19.18
C LEU A 255 -15.45 -10.29 -19.50
N PRO A 256 -15.86 -10.02 -20.76
CA PRO A 256 -17.25 -10.07 -21.15
C PRO A 256 -17.80 -11.47 -20.91
N GLY A 257 -18.99 -11.55 -20.33
CA GLY A 257 -19.64 -12.82 -20.07
C GLY A 257 -19.19 -13.53 -18.79
N LEU A 258 -18.15 -13.03 -18.09
CA LEU A 258 -17.83 -13.55 -16.74
C LEU A 258 -19.05 -13.40 -15.83
N ILE A 259 -19.67 -12.22 -15.85
CA ILE A 259 -20.81 -11.88 -14.98
C ILE A 259 -22.15 -12.29 -15.60
N GLY A 260 -22.41 -11.92 -16.85
CA GLY A 260 -23.74 -12.06 -17.45
C GLY A 260 -24.01 -13.37 -18.19
N SER A 261 -23.02 -14.25 -18.37
CA SER A 261 -23.18 -15.46 -19.22
C SER A 261 -22.72 -16.78 -18.59
N LEU A 262 -21.96 -16.74 -17.50
CA LEU A 262 -21.56 -17.95 -16.79
C LEU A 262 -22.67 -18.38 -15.82
N GLU A 263 -23.42 -19.41 -16.20
CA GLU A 263 -24.51 -19.98 -15.38
C GLU A 263 -24.07 -20.40 -13.96
N ASN A 264 -22.77 -20.62 -13.74
CA ASN A 264 -22.21 -21.06 -12.46
C ASN A 264 -21.40 -20.00 -11.71
N LEU A 265 -21.53 -18.72 -12.08
CA LEU A 265 -20.96 -17.63 -11.29
C LEU A 265 -21.98 -17.13 -10.26
N SER A 266 -21.57 -17.07 -9.00
CA SER A 266 -22.31 -16.37 -7.95
C SER A 266 -21.50 -15.19 -7.42
N ILE A 267 -22.16 -14.07 -7.14
CA ILE A 267 -21.52 -12.86 -6.62
C ILE A 267 -22.01 -12.65 -5.20
N HIS A 268 -21.11 -12.76 -4.24
CA HIS A 268 -21.36 -12.42 -2.85
C HIS A 268 -20.88 -10.99 -2.59
N ALA A 269 -21.84 -10.05 -2.50
CA ALA A 269 -21.56 -8.66 -2.21
C ALA A 269 -22.08 -8.28 -0.82
N VAL A 270 -21.19 -7.75 0.02
CA VAL A 270 -21.51 -7.19 1.33
C VAL A 270 -21.36 -5.68 1.25
N CYS A 271 -22.47 -4.96 1.48
CA CYS A 271 -22.52 -3.51 1.39
C CYS A 271 -22.89 -2.94 2.76
N LYS A 272 -22.03 -2.09 3.31
CA LYS A 272 -22.22 -1.46 4.61
C LYS A 272 -22.18 0.06 4.48
N LEU A 273 -23.08 0.71 5.20
CA LEU A 273 -23.09 2.16 5.27
C LEU A 273 -22.06 2.65 6.29
N CYS A 274 -21.23 3.59 5.88
CA CYS A 274 -20.23 4.24 6.71
C CYS A 274 -20.68 5.67 7.01
N ARG A 275 -20.89 5.98 8.29
CA ARG A 275 -21.14 7.33 8.77
C ARG A 275 -19.82 8.03 9.00
N ILE A 276 -19.57 9.10 8.26
CA ILE A 276 -18.39 9.93 8.43
C ILE A 276 -18.79 11.21 9.14
N THR A 277 -18.06 11.50 10.21
CA THR A 277 -18.23 12.73 10.99
C THR A 277 -17.11 13.69 10.63
N GLU A 278 -17.48 14.83 10.05
CA GLU A 278 -16.62 15.97 9.85
C GLU A 278 -16.85 17.01 10.95
N ARG A 279 -15.77 17.61 11.43
CA ARG A 279 -15.80 18.73 12.37
C ARG A 279 -14.98 19.88 11.79
N ALA A 280 -15.35 21.10 12.14
CA ALA A 280 -14.51 22.26 11.86
C ALA A 280 -13.51 22.43 13.01
N ASN A 281 -12.25 22.74 12.69
CA ASN A 281 -11.30 23.22 13.69
C ASN A 281 -11.62 24.68 14.09
N ASN A 282 -10.89 25.24 15.05
CA ASN A 282 -11.08 26.62 15.51
C ASN A 282 -10.87 27.69 14.41
N GLN A 283 -10.29 27.31 13.28
CA GLN A 283 -10.06 28.17 12.11
C GLN A 283 -11.12 27.95 11.00
N GLY A 284 -12.15 27.14 11.25
CA GLY A 284 -13.21 26.82 10.28
C GLY A 284 -12.82 25.78 9.23
N VAL A 285 -11.63 25.17 9.31
CA VAL A 285 -11.18 24.15 8.35
C VAL A 285 -11.83 22.81 8.72
N PRO A 286 -12.55 22.16 7.78
CA PRO A 286 -13.15 20.86 8.03
C PRO A 286 -12.07 19.78 8.09
N TYR A 287 -12.19 18.88 9.06
CA TYR A 287 -11.39 17.67 9.16
C TYR A 287 -12.29 16.48 9.50
N ARG A 288 -11.87 15.29 9.04
CA ARG A 288 -12.54 14.03 9.36
C ARG A 288 -12.24 13.68 10.82
N ALA A 289 -13.28 13.68 11.66
CA ALA A 289 -13.18 13.43 13.09
C ALA A 289 -13.47 11.97 13.46
N GLY A 290 -14.21 11.24 12.63
CA GLY A 290 -14.50 9.82 12.88
C GLY A 290 -15.18 9.13 11.69
N ILE A 291 -15.02 7.82 11.65
CA ILE A 291 -15.68 6.91 10.71
C ILE A 291 -16.33 5.81 11.54
N GLU A 292 -17.62 5.58 11.33
CA GLU A 292 -18.36 4.49 11.94
C GLU A 292 -18.97 3.62 10.83
N ILE A 293 -18.63 2.34 10.84
CA ILE A 293 -19.16 1.37 9.87
C ILE A 293 -20.34 0.67 10.52
N ALA A 294 -21.47 0.57 9.80
CA ALA A 294 -22.63 -0.16 10.28
C ALA A 294 -22.32 -1.64 10.56
N ASP A 295 -22.88 -2.18 11.64
CA ASP A 295 -22.69 -3.58 12.01
C ASP A 295 -23.34 -4.52 10.98
N ARG A 296 -24.51 -4.13 10.47
CA ARG A 296 -25.31 -4.92 9.52
C ARG A 296 -25.03 -4.51 8.08
N SER A 297 -25.02 -5.50 7.19
CA SER A 297 -25.07 -5.26 5.75
C SER A 297 -26.46 -4.77 5.36
N GLU A 298 -26.51 -3.86 4.39
CA GLU A 298 -27.75 -3.43 3.77
C GLU A 298 -27.99 -4.21 2.48
N ALA A 299 -29.25 -4.60 2.25
CA ALA A 299 -29.65 -5.23 1.00
C ALA A 299 -29.99 -4.15 -0.04
N PRO A 300 -29.63 -4.35 -1.32
CA PRO A 300 -29.98 -3.41 -2.38
C PRO A 300 -31.50 -3.35 -2.57
N LYS A 301 -32.02 -2.18 -2.90
CA LYS A 301 -33.44 -1.99 -3.25
C LYS A 301 -33.80 -2.71 -4.55
N ALA A 302 -32.86 -2.75 -5.48
CA ALA A 302 -32.98 -3.42 -6.74
C ALA A 302 -31.60 -3.86 -7.23
N GLN A 303 -31.58 -4.82 -8.15
CA GLN A 303 -30.38 -5.25 -8.84
C GLN A 303 -30.64 -5.30 -10.35
N ARG A 304 -29.63 -5.01 -11.15
CA ARG A 304 -29.68 -5.12 -12.61
C ARG A 304 -28.41 -5.80 -13.12
N LEU A 305 -28.60 -6.85 -13.91
CA LEU A 305 -27.52 -7.61 -14.51
C LEU A 305 -27.24 -7.09 -15.93
N HIS A 306 -25.98 -6.87 -16.23
CA HIS A 306 -25.44 -6.61 -17.57
C HIS A 306 -24.46 -7.72 -17.94
N LEU A 307 -23.97 -7.72 -19.19
CA LEU A 307 -23.01 -8.72 -19.68
C LEU A 307 -21.68 -8.71 -18.89
N ASP A 308 -21.25 -7.53 -18.47
CA ASP A 308 -19.96 -7.20 -17.87
C ASP A 308 -20.07 -6.64 -16.44
N ALA A 309 -21.30 -6.44 -15.93
CA ALA A 309 -21.52 -5.77 -14.66
C ALA A 309 -22.78 -6.23 -13.91
N LEU A 310 -22.72 -6.20 -12.59
CA LEU A 310 -23.86 -6.27 -11.69
C LEU A 310 -24.04 -4.89 -11.03
N GLU A 311 -25.19 -4.27 -11.25
CA GLU A 311 -25.56 -3.00 -10.62
C GLU A 311 -26.47 -3.26 -9.42
N LEU A 312 -26.10 -2.68 -8.29
CA LEU A 312 -26.83 -2.73 -7.03
C LEU A 312 -27.31 -1.32 -6.70
N PHE A 313 -28.62 -1.17 -6.49
CA PHE A 313 -29.26 0.14 -6.27
C PHE A 313 -29.55 0.36 -4.80
N PHE A 314 -29.05 1.46 -4.24
CA PHE A 314 -29.20 1.80 -2.83
C PHE A 314 -29.82 3.19 -2.63
N ALA A 315 -30.38 3.42 -1.44
CA ALA A 315 -30.73 4.75 -0.98
C ALA A 315 -29.77 5.18 0.11
N THR A 316 -29.04 6.26 -0.15
CA THR A 316 -28.05 6.82 0.75
C THR A 316 -28.72 7.89 1.59
N PRO A 317 -28.62 7.83 2.92
CA PRO A 317 -29.20 8.88 3.75
C PRO A 317 -28.59 10.25 3.43
N ALA A 318 -29.43 11.29 3.46
CA ALA A 318 -29.00 12.66 3.23
C ALA A 318 -27.96 13.09 4.28
N SER A 319 -27.02 13.95 3.88
CA SER A 319 -26.07 14.55 4.82
C SER A 319 -26.83 15.35 5.89
N GLN A 320 -26.45 15.17 7.15
CA GLN A 320 -27.04 15.87 8.29
C GLN A 320 -26.02 16.85 8.85
N ALA A 321 -26.38 18.13 8.95
CA ALA A 321 -25.56 19.10 9.68
C ALA A 321 -26.07 19.21 11.12
N SER A 322 -25.15 19.29 12.08
CA SER A 322 -25.54 19.60 13.46
C SER A 322 -26.24 20.96 13.51
N PRO A 323 -27.29 21.13 14.33
CA PRO A 323 -27.95 22.43 14.53
C PRO A 323 -26.99 23.55 14.95
N THR A 324 -25.89 23.18 15.61
CA THR A 324 -24.83 24.10 16.07
C THR A 324 -23.81 24.46 14.97
N GLY A 325 -23.90 23.86 13.77
CA GLY A 325 -22.99 24.09 12.64
C GLY A 325 -21.56 23.55 12.82
N SER A 326 -21.22 23.01 14.00
CA SER A 326 -19.84 22.58 14.33
C SER A 326 -19.46 21.20 13.80
N SER A 327 -20.43 20.42 13.34
CA SER A 327 -20.19 19.10 12.76
C SER A 327 -21.17 18.78 11.64
N ARG A 328 -20.71 17.97 10.69
CA ARG A 328 -21.49 17.45 9.57
C ARG A 328 -21.32 15.94 9.52
N HIS A 329 -22.42 15.24 9.34
CA HIS A 329 -22.43 13.81 9.06
C HIS A 329 -22.81 13.59 7.60
N TYR A 330 -22.03 12.76 6.92
CA TYR A 330 -22.39 12.25 5.60
C TYR A 330 -22.10 10.76 5.54
N TYR A 331 -22.68 10.12 4.54
CA TYR A 331 -22.65 8.68 4.41
C TYR A 331 -21.89 8.28 3.16
N GLN A 332 -21.07 7.24 3.30
CA GLN A 332 -20.36 6.57 2.21
C GLN A 332 -20.66 5.07 2.27
N TRP A 333 -20.44 4.37 1.18
CA TRP A 333 -20.62 2.92 1.10
C TRP A 333 -19.26 2.24 1.16
N ALA A 334 -19.12 1.30 2.10
CA ALA A 334 -18.04 0.32 2.05
C ALA A 334 -18.59 -0.96 1.43
N VAL A 335 -17.84 -1.51 0.48
CA VAL A 335 -18.27 -2.63 -0.36
C VAL A 335 -17.19 -3.70 -0.34
N ARG A 336 -17.60 -4.94 -0.14
CA ARG A 336 -16.74 -6.10 -0.31
C ARG A 336 -17.45 -7.08 -1.23
N ALA A 337 -16.80 -7.48 -2.31
CA ALA A 337 -17.38 -8.38 -3.29
C ALA A 337 -16.46 -9.58 -3.54
N GLN A 338 -17.05 -10.77 -3.56
CA GLN A 338 -16.39 -12.02 -3.88
C GLN A 338 -17.18 -12.73 -4.98
N PHE A 339 -16.49 -13.09 -6.06
CA PHE A 339 -17.06 -13.74 -7.23
C PHE A 339 -16.69 -15.21 -7.19
N ILE A 340 -17.66 -16.10 -7.08
CA ILE A 340 -17.45 -17.52 -6.86
C ILE A 340 -17.90 -18.26 -8.13
N LEU A 341 -16.92 -18.77 -8.87
CA LEU A 341 -17.14 -19.58 -10.07
C LEU A 341 -17.09 -21.06 -9.69
N THR A 342 -18.18 -21.79 -9.95
CA THR A 342 -18.23 -23.25 -9.71
C THR A 342 -18.10 -24.02 -11.03
N ARG A 343 -17.07 -24.85 -11.18
CA ARG A 343 -16.88 -25.67 -12.39
C ARG A 343 -16.34 -27.04 -12.02
N GLY A 344 -17.05 -28.10 -12.45
CA GLY A 344 -16.59 -29.49 -12.25
C GLY A 344 -16.42 -29.90 -10.78
N GLY A 345 -17.14 -29.26 -9.85
CA GLY A 345 -17.00 -29.49 -8.40
C GLY A 345 -15.95 -28.62 -7.70
N GLU A 346 -15.13 -27.87 -8.45
CA GLU A 346 -14.20 -26.88 -7.88
C GLU A 346 -14.83 -25.50 -7.81
N GLN A 347 -14.55 -24.78 -6.72
CA GLN A 347 -14.88 -23.37 -6.56
C GLN A 347 -13.63 -22.51 -6.72
N ARG A 348 -13.72 -21.47 -7.54
CA ARG A 348 -12.68 -20.46 -7.75
C ARG A 348 -13.21 -19.10 -7.38
N TYR A 349 -12.42 -18.32 -6.64
CA TYR A 349 -12.84 -17.06 -6.04
C TYR A 349 -12.14 -15.89 -6.73
N PHE A 350 -12.86 -14.85 -7.13
CA PHE A 350 -12.27 -13.65 -7.71
C PHE A 350 -12.57 -12.42 -6.84
N PRO A 351 -11.61 -11.49 -6.70
CA PRO A 351 -10.28 -11.46 -7.33
C PRO A 351 -9.32 -12.49 -6.70
N ALA A 352 -8.52 -13.17 -7.52
CA ALA A 352 -7.42 -13.99 -7.03
C ALA A 352 -6.34 -13.10 -6.38
N PRO A 353 -5.56 -13.63 -5.42
CA PRO A 353 -4.43 -12.89 -4.85
C PRO A 353 -3.41 -12.50 -5.94
N PRO A 354 -2.59 -11.47 -5.69
CA PRO A 354 -1.53 -11.04 -6.60
C PRO A 354 -0.67 -12.20 -7.11
N ILE A 355 -0.08 -12.05 -8.30
CA ILE A 355 0.73 -13.12 -8.92
C ILE A 355 1.86 -13.59 -8.01
N LYS A 356 2.48 -12.67 -7.25
CA LYS A 356 3.58 -12.96 -6.32
C LYS A 356 3.11 -13.47 -4.95
N ASP A 357 1.80 -13.55 -4.71
CA ASP A 357 1.19 -14.00 -3.46
C ASP A 357 0.73 -15.47 -3.59
N PRO A 358 1.40 -16.42 -2.91
CA PRO A 358 1.11 -17.85 -2.99
C PRO A 358 -0.16 -18.27 -2.23
N THR A 359 -0.88 -17.32 -1.63
CA THR A 359 -2.07 -17.63 -0.81
C THR A 359 -3.09 -18.43 -1.62
N GLN A 360 -3.52 -19.56 -1.05
CA GLN A 360 -4.63 -20.36 -1.55
C GLN A 360 -5.90 -20.08 -0.73
N TYR A 361 -7.06 -20.35 -1.34
CA TYR A 361 -8.32 -20.13 -0.65
C TYR A 361 -8.48 -21.10 0.52
N SER A 362 -9.03 -20.59 1.62
CA SER A 362 -9.35 -21.31 2.85
C SER A 362 -10.62 -20.71 3.47
N GLN A 363 -11.21 -21.42 4.44
CA GLN A 363 -12.43 -20.97 5.11
C GLN A 363 -12.25 -19.63 5.86
N ASP A 364 -11.01 -19.25 6.18
CA ASP A 364 -10.69 -17.97 6.83
C ASP A 364 -11.04 -16.76 5.93
N TRP A 365 -11.13 -16.98 4.61
CA TRP A 365 -11.49 -15.97 3.63
C TRP A 365 -12.99 -15.97 3.27
N ALA A 366 -13.81 -16.77 3.94
CA ALA A 366 -15.25 -16.85 3.66
C ALA A 366 -16.03 -15.60 4.12
N THR A 367 -15.48 -14.81 5.05
CA THR A 367 -16.16 -13.64 5.62
C THR A 367 -15.42 -12.35 5.27
N ALA A 368 -16.17 -11.36 4.78
CA ALA A 368 -15.65 -10.04 4.46
C ALA A 368 -15.12 -9.31 5.70
N ASN A 369 -13.90 -8.78 5.61
CA ASN A 369 -13.31 -7.95 6.66
C ASN A 369 -13.25 -6.47 6.23
N PHE A 370 -14.05 -5.63 6.87
CA PHE A 370 -14.12 -4.19 6.57
C PHE A 370 -13.02 -3.36 7.25
N ASN A 371 -12.24 -3.96 8.15
CA ASN A 371 -11.09 -3.30 8.79
C ASN A 371 -9.80 -3.46 7.97
N LYS A 372 -9.86 -4.12 6.82
CA LYS A 372 -8.73 -4.38 5.94
C LYS A 372 -9.10 -4.01 4.50
N ILE A 373 -8.11 -3.50 3.79
CA ILE A 373 -8.15 -3.22 2.37
C ILE A 373 -7.26 -4.22 1.64
N ASN A 374 -7.50 -4.42 0.35
CA ASN A 374 -6.74 -5.32 -0.52
C ASN A 374 -6.62 -6.75 0.05
N GLN A 375 -7.73 -7.30 0.53
CA GLN A 375 -7.78 -8.64 1.10
C GLN A 375 -7.79 -9.69 -0.03
N PRO A 376 -7.00 -10.78 0.08
CA PRO A 376 -7.08 -11.90 -0.86
C PRO A 376 -8.53 -12.39 -1.02
N PHE A 377 -8.93 -12.71 -2.25
CA PHE A 377 -10.27 -13.24 -2.58
C PHE A 377 -11.44 -12.27 -2.37
N TRP A 378 -11.18 -10.99 -2.11
CA TRP A 378 -12.19 -9.96 -1.93
C TRP A 378 -11.82 -8.68 -2.68
N ALA A 379 -12.72 -8.21 -3.53
CA ALA A 379 -12.65 -6.88 -4.09
C ALA A 379 -13.20 -5.87 -3.08
N ASP A 380 -12.57 -4.70 -3.01
CA ASP A 380 -12.97 -3.59 -2.14
C ASP A 380 -12.98 -2.24 -2.88
N GLU A 381 -13.75 -1.27 -2.36
CA GLU A 381 -13.97 0.02 -3.01
C GLU A 381 -12.72 0.89 -3.16
N GLU A 382 -11.62 0.56 -2.50
CA GLU A 382 -10.39 1.34 -2.50
C GLU A 382 -9.36 0.71 -3.44
N ALA A 383 -8.96 -0.54 -3.20
CA ALA A 383 -7.97 -1.24 -4.02
C ALA A 383 -8.51 -1.64 -5.40
N HIS A 384 -9.81 -1.85 -5.52
CA HIS A 384 -10.47 -2.23 -6.78
C HIS A 384 -11.37 -1.12 -7.32
N LYS A 385 -11.10 0.13 -6.92
CA LYS A 385 -11.83 1.28 -7.43
C LYS A 385 -11.72 1.35 -8.96
N ALA A 386 -12.85 1.49 -9.64
CA ALA A 386 -12.84 1.75 -11.08
C ALA A 386 -12.03 3.02 -11.38
N SER A 387 -11.04 2.93 -12.27
CA SER A 387 -10.32 4.12 -12.75
C SER A 387 -11.31 5.02 -13.48
N SER A 388 -11.42 6.28 -13.07
CA SER A 388 -12.13 7.27 -13.89
C SER A 388 -11.32 7.45 -15.17
N ASN A 389 -11.77 6.87 -16.27
CA ASN A 389 -11.34 7.32 -17.58
C ASN A 389 -12.00 8.69 -17.82
N ASP A 390 -11.40 9.74 -17.27
CA ASP A 390 -11.58 11.12 -17.72
C ASP A 390 -10.28 11.58 -18.41
#